data_AF-A0A0Q4FZ58-F1
#
_entry.id   AF-A0A0Q4FZ58-F1
#
_cell.length_a   1.000
_cell.length_b   1.000
_cell.length_c   1.000
_cell.angle_alpha   90.00
_cell.angle_beta   90.00
_cell.angle_gamma   90.00
#
_symmetry.space_group_name_H-M   'P 1'
#
loop_
_entity.id
_entity.type
_entity.pdbx_description
1 polymer ?
#
loop_
_entity_poly.entity_id
_entity_poly.type
_entity_poly.pdbx_seq_one_letter_code
_entity_poly.pdbx_strand_id
1 'polypeptide(L)'
;MADLPYQPRLKERAKLLRQAGNLSEVLFWMQVTKKRFHKIDFDRQRIIGNYIVDFYVKKLGLVIEIDGSSHDEKQDYDKKREDYLISLGLKVYRITVEDVMNNMEFVIVGLEEYITKAYRINHP
;
A
#
# COMPACT_ATOMS: atom_id res chain seq x y z
N MET A 1 9.22 -11.19 -12.88
CA MET A 1 8.91 -10.42 -11.65
C MET A 1 10.10 -10.58 -10.73
N ALA A 2 10.68 -9.48 -10.25
CA ALA A 2 11.84 -9.53 -9.38
C ALA A 2 11.49 -10.18 -8.03
N ASP A 3 12.37 -11.04 -7.53
CA ASP A 3 12.30 -11.50 -6.15
C ASP A 3 12.63 -10.32 -5.24
N LEU A 4 11.59 -9.75 -4.62
CA LEU A 4 11.77 -8.67 -3.67
C LEU A 4 12.50 -9.18 -2.43
N PRO A 5 13.44 -8.41 -1.87
CA PRO A 5 14.14 -8.80 -0.66
C PRO A 5 13.12 -9.04 0.45
N TYR A 6 13.36 -10.06 1.27
CA TYR A 6 12.47 -10.46 2.35
C TYR A 6 13.28 -10.64 3.63
N GLN A 7 12.82 -10.04 4.71
CA GLN A 7 13.48 -10.13 6.00
C GLN A 7 12.66 -11.01 6.98
N PRO A 8 13.07 -12.26 7.25
CA PRO A 8 12.28 -13.21 8.05
C PRO A 8 11.94 -12.73 9.46
N ARG A 9 12.82 -11.94 10.11
CA ARG A 9 12.56 -11.37 11.45
C ARG A 9 11.32 -10.49 11.52
N LEU A 10 10.84 -9.95 10.38
CA LEU A 10 9.64 -9.12 10.33
C LEU A 10 8.34 -9.94 10.22
N LYS A 11 8.42 -11.26 10.03
CA LYS A 11 7.27 -12.13 9.81
C LYS A 11 6.25 -12.04 10.94
N GLU A 12 6.70 -12.14 12.19
CA GLU A 12 5.77 -12.07 13.34
C GLU A 12 5.17 -10.68 13.48
N ARG A 13 5.97 -9.62 13.29
CA ARG A 13 5.46 -8.23 13.30
C ARG A 13 4.39 -8.02 12.24
N ALA A 14 4.61 -8.48 11.01
CA ALA A 14 3.62 -8.37 9.93
C ALA A 14 2.34 -9.16 10.24
N LYS A 15 2.44 -10.30 10.92
CA LYS A 15 1.28 -11.08 11.38
C LYS A 15 0.50 -10.32 12.46
N LEU A 16 1.19 -9.75 13.45
CA LEU A 16 0.57 -8.94 14.50
C LEU A 16 -0.13 -7.70 13.93
N LEU A 17 0.46 -7.01 12.94
CA LEU A 17 -0.17 -5.86 12.28
C LEU A 17 -1.49 -6.26 11.58
N ARG A 18 -1.52 -7.42 10.90
CA ARG A 18 -2.76 -7.93 10.29
C ARG A 18 -3.86 -8.22 11.31
N GLN A 19 -3.47 -8.64 12.52
CA GLN A 19 -4.37 -8.99 13.61
C GLN A 19 -4.83 -7.76 14.40
N ALA A 20 -3.97 -6.75 14.54
CA ALA A 20 -4.28 -5.51 15.23
C ALA A 20 -5.48 -4.77 14.61
N GLY A 21 -5.66 -4.90 13.29
CA GLY A 21 -6.90 -4.49 12.62
C GLY A 21 -7.09 -2.97 12.64
N ASN A 22 -6.07 -2.21 12.26
CA ASN A 22 -6.19 -0.77 12.06
C ASN A 22 -7.40 -0.47 11.17
N LEU A 23 -8.32 0.36 11.68
CA LEU A 23 -9.65 0.52 11.09
C LEU A 23 -9.57 1.03 9.64
N SER A 24 -8.70 2.00 9.36
CA SER A 24 -8.54 2.54 8.00
C SER A 24 -8.04 1.46 7.03
N GLU A 25 -7.00 0.71 7.40
CA GLU A 25 -6.50 -0.42 6.60
C GLU A 25 -7.57 -1.50 6.39
N VAL A 26 -8.36 -1.83 7.42
CA VAL A 26 -9.44 -2.81 7.32
C VAL A 26 -10.52 -2.33 6.34
N LEU A 27 -10.94 -1.07 6.43
CA LEU A 27 -11.95 -0.50 5.53
C LEU A 27 -11.46 -0.48 4.07
N PHE A 28 -10.22 -0.05 3.85
CA PHE A 28 -9.61 -0.07 2.51
C PHE A 28 -9.52 -1.50 1.97
N TRP A 29 -9.04 -2.44 2.78
CA TRP A 29 -8.95 -3.86 2.43
C TRP A 29 -10.31 -4.43 2.02
N MET A 30 -11.35 -4.18 2.81
CA MET A 30 -12.71 -4.62 2.49
C MET A 30 -13.19 -4.03 1.17
N GLN A 31 -12.89 -2.76 0.90
CA GLN A 31 -13.32 -2.10 -0.33
C GLN A 31 -12.65 -2.70 -1.57
N VAL A 32 -11.32 -2.85 -1.58
CA VAL A 32 -10.59 -3.37 -2.76
C VAL A 32 -10.88 -4.84 -3.03
N THR A 33 -11.13 -5.63 -1.97
CA THR A 33 -11.46 -7.07 -2.10
C THR A 33 -12.92 -7.32 -2.47
N LYS A 34 -13.88 -6.64 -1.82
CA LYS A 34 -15.32 -6.83 -2.07
C LYS A 34 -15.70 -6.46 -3.50
N LYS A 35 -15.14 -5.37 -4.03
CA LYS A 35 -15.45 -4.90 -5.39
C LYS A 35 -14.61 -5.57 -6.48
N ARG A 36 -13.72 -6.53 -6.11
CA ARG A 36 -12.75 -7.14 -7.03
C ARG A 36 -12.08 -6.09 -7.91
N PHE A 37 -11.55 -5.04 -7.28
CA PHE A 37 -11.03 -3.85 -7.94
C PHE A 37 -10.11 -4.25 -9.13
N HIS A 38 -10.61 -4.07 -10.36
CA HIS A 38 -10.00 -4.52 -11.63
C HIS A 38 -9.45 -5.96 -11.67
N LYS A 39 -9.96 -6.88 -10.85
CA LYS A 39 -9.39 -8.24 -10.68
C LYS A 39 -7.90 -8.22 -10.32
N ILE A 40 -7.50 -7.20 -9.56
CA ILE A 40 -6.16 -7.01 -9.05
C ILE A 40 -6.08 -7.60 -7.64
N ASP A 41 -5.01 -8.36 -7.37
CA ASP A 41 -4.75 -8.94 -6.06
C ASP A 41 -3.91 -7.97 -5.21
N PHE A 42 -4.32 -7.82 -3.96
CA PHE A 42 -3.65 -6.98 -2.97
C PHE A 42 -3.09 -7.87 -1.86
N ASP A 43 -1.83 -7.67 -1.50
CA ASP A 43 -1.17 -8.30 -0.35
C ASP A 43 -1.18 -7.30 0.82
N ARG A 44 -1.87 -7.63 1.93
CA ARG A 44 -1.87 -6.80 3.15
C ARG A 44 -0.62 -7.04 4.01
N GLN A 45 -0.04 -5.98 4.56
CA GLN A 45 1.11 -5.97 5.49
C GLN A 45 2.32 -6.73 4.92
N ARG A 46 2.69 -6.41 3.68
CA ARG A 46 3.73 -7.12 2.91
C ARG A 46 5.13 -6.73 3.41
N ILE A 47 5.98 -7.72 3.64
CA ILE A 47 7.40 -7.48 3.96
C ILE A 47 8.16 -7.24 2.66
N ILE A 48 8.88 -6.13 2.58
CA ILE A 48 9.77 -5.74 1.48
C ILE A 48 11.06 -5.18 2.09
N GLY A 49 12.14 -5.92 1.95
CA GLY A 49 13.41 -5.63 2.61
C GLY A 49 13.25 -5.53 4.12
N ASN A 50 13.68 -4.40 4.68
CA ASN A 50 13.57 -4.10 6.10
C ASN A 50 12.26 -3.41 6.50
N TYR A 51 11.29 -3.33 5.59
CA TYR A 51 10.03 -2.62 5.80
C TYR A 51 8.83 -3.55 5.70
N ILE A 52 7.75 -3.16 6.37
CA ILE A 52 6.41 -3.70 6.17
C ILE A 52 5.61 -2.57 5.56
N VAL A 53 4.96 -2.84 4.43
CA VAL A 53 4.09 -1.90 3.72
C VAL A 53 2.64 -2.33 3.91
N ASP A 54 1.71 -1.37 4.00
CA ASP A 54 0.31 -1.68 4.33
C ASP A 54 -0.34 -2.55 3.25
N PHE A 55 -0.15 -2.19 1.98
CA PHE A 55 -0.61 -2.98 0.84
C PHE A 55 0.42 -3.04 -0.28
N TYR A 56 0.42 -4.17 -0.99
CA TYR A 56 1.26 -4.38 -2.16
C TYR A 56 0.48 -5.05 -3.29
N VAL A 57 0.60 -4.49 -4.49
CA VAL A 57 0.04 -5.05 -5.72
C VAL A 57 1.16 -5.62 -6.57
N LYS A 58 1.34 -6.95 -6.49
CA LYS A 58 2.46 -7.65 -7.14
C LYS A 58 2.50 -7.45 -8.65
N LYS A 59 1.34 -7.48 -9.32
CA LYS A 59 1.24 -7.32 -10.79
C LYS A 59 1.72 -5.95 -11.27
N LEU A 60 1.61 -4.94 -10.41
CA LEU A 60 1.94 -3.56 -10.73
C LEU A 60 3.30 -3.15 -10.16
N GLY A 61 3.81 -3.82 -9.13
CA GLY A 61 4.95 -3.29 -8.37
C GLY A 61 4.56 -2.02 -7.61
N LEU A 62 3.32 -1.96 -7.14
CA LEU A 62 2.75 -0.79 -6.45
C LEU A 62 2.60 -1.07 -4.96
N VAL A 63 3.18 -0.20 -4.14
CA VAL A 63 2.99 -0.10 -2.71
C VAL A 63 1.93 0.95 -2.42
N ILE A 64 1.00 0.65 -1.52
CA ILE A 64 0.00 1.61 -1.04
C ILE A 64 0.13 1.72 0.47
N GLU A 65 0.27 2.94 0.99
CA GLU A 65 0.39 3.24 2.42
C GLU A 65 -0.81 4.09 2.87
N ILE A 66 -1.36 3.79 4.04
CA ILE A 66 -2.41 4.58 4.65
C ILE A 66 -1.80 5.37 5.82
N ASP A 67 -1.54 6.64 5.56
CA ASP A 67 -0.79 7.50 6.46
C ASP A 67 -1.73 8.34 7.33
N GLY A 68 -1.56 8.24 8.65
CA GLY A 68 -2.23 9.12 9.59
C GLY A 68 -1.43 10.40 9.69
N SER A 69 -1.94 11.51 9.16
CA SER A 69 -1.28 12.82 9.18
C SER A 69 -0.81 13.19 10.59
N SER A 70 0.45 12.89 10.92
CA SER A 70 1.05 13.14 12.23
C SER A 70 2.58 12.96 12.20
N HIS A 71 3.26 14.09 12.41
CA HIS A 71 4.66 14.28 12.80
C HIS A 71 5.74 14.46 11.71
N ASP A 72 6.17 15.72 11.59
CA ASP A 72 7.42 16.21 10.99
C ASP A 72 8.70 15.56 11.54
N GLU A 73 8.63 14.77 12.61
CA GLU A 73 9.80 14.17 13.27
C GLU A 73 10.35 12.90 12.57
N LYS A 74 9.71 12.42 11.50
CA LYS A 74 10.11 11.19 10.79
C LYS A 74 10.53 11.36 9.34
N GLN A 75 10.62 12.59 8.85
CA GLN A 75 10.86 12.87 7.42
C GLN A 75 12.08 12.14 6.84
N ASP A 76 13.21 12.10 7.56
CA ASP A 76 14.43 11.41 7.09
C ASP A 76 14.26 9.89 7.00
N TYR A 77 13.52 9.28 7.94
CA TYR A 77 13.27 7.84 7.93
C TYR A 77 12.29 7.48 6.81
N ASP A 78 11.22 8.26 6.65
CA ASP A 78 10.22 8.03 5.62
C ASP A 78 10.80 8.25 4.22
N LYS A 79 11.67 9.25 4.06
CA LYS A 79 12.42 9.46 2.82
C LYS A 79 13.33 8.28 2.51
N LYS A 80 14.13 7.79 3.47
CA LYS A 80 15.00 6.61 3.25
C LYS A 80 14.20 5.37 2.89
N ARG A 81 13.05 5.17 3.55
CA ARG A 81 12.12 4.06 3.26
C ARG A 81 11.59 4.16 1.83
N GLU A 82 11.12 5.34 1.43
CA GLU A 82 10.59 5.58 0.09
C GLU A 82 11.66 5.43 -0.99
N ASP A 83 12.82 6.05 -0.80
CA ASP A 83 13.97 5.93 -1.72
C ASP A 83 14.40 4.46 -1.87
N TYR A 84 14.38 3.67 -0.79
CA TYR A 84 14.66 2.24 -0.85
C TYR A 84 13.63 1.47 -1.69
N LEU A 85 12.32 1.70 -1.46
CA LEU A 85 11.27 1.03 -2.22
C LEU A 85 11.34 1.38 -3.71
N ILE A 86 11.59 2.66 -4.03
CA ILE A 86 11.79 3.14 -5.40
C ILE A 86 13.02 2.49 -6.03
N SER A 87 14.12 2.32 -5.29
CA SER A 87 15.33 1.65 -5.80
C SER A 87 15.09 0.18 -6.20
N LEU A 88 14.05 -0.45 -5.66
CA LEU A 88 13.59 -1.80 -6.05
C LEU A 88 12.67 -1.79 -7.29
N GLY A 89 12.47 -0.62 -7.92
CA GLY A 89 11.56 -0.43 -9.05
C GLY A 89 10.08 -0.36 -8.65
N LEU A 90 9.78 -0.13 -7.37
CA LEU A 90 8.40 -0.04 -6.88
C LEU A 90 7.89 1.40 -6.97
N LYS A 91 6.59 1.54 -7.19
CA LYS A 91 5.89 2.82 -7.01
C LYS A 91 5.23 2.86 -5.64
N VAL A 92 5.12 4.04 -5.05
CA VAL A 92 4.45 4.25 -3.76
C VAL A 92 3.27 5.20 -3.97
N TYR A 93 2.11 4.84 -3.45
CA TYR A 93 0.89 5.66 -3.47
C TYR A 93 0.39 5.82 -2.03
N ARG A 94 0.30 7.07 -1.55
CA ARG A 94 -0.09 7.37 -0.17
C ARG A 94 -1.53 7.83 -0.13
N ILE A 95 -2.28 7.32 0.85
CA ILE A 95 -3.67 7.70 1.11
C ILE A 95 -3.72 8.20 2.55
N THR A 96 -4.41 9.29 2.81
CA THR A 96 -4.56 9.76 4.20
C THR A 96 -5.57 8.88 4.95
N VAL A 97 -5.36 8.71 6.26
CA VAL A 97 -6.37 8.07 7.13
C VAL A 97 -7.70 8.83 7.02
N GLU A 98 -7.67 10.17 6.97
CA GLU A 98 -8.88 10.98 6.83
C GLU A 98 -9.68 10.63 5.58
N ASP A 99 -9.02 10.49 4.42
CA ASP A 99 -9.69 10.14 3.17
C ASP A 99 -10.25 8.72 3.20
N VAL A 100 -9.56 7.77 3.83
CA VAL A 100 -10.10 6.41 3.99
C VAL A 100 -11.34 6.42 4.88
N MET A 101 -11.33 7.23 5.94
CA MET A 101 -12.43 7.28 6.91
C MET A 101 -13.65 8.04 6.37
N ASN A 102 -13.44 9.13 5.63
CA ASN A 102 -14.51 10.06 5.26
C ASN A 102 -14.82 10.08 3.76
N ASN A 103 -13.85 9.74 2.91
CA ASN A 103 -13.91 9.94 1.45
C ASN A 103 -13.55 8.66 0.66
N MET A 104 -13.99 7.48 1.12
CA MET A 104 -13.61 6.18 0.53
C MET A 104 -13.84 6.10 -0.99
N GLU A 105 -14.92 6.71 -1.51
CA GLU A 105 -15.17 6.74 -2.96
C GLU A 105 -14.06 7.49 -3.71
N PHE A 106 -13.67 8.67 -3.20
CA PHE A 106 -12.57 9.47 -3.75
C PHE A 106 -11.25 8.71 -3.73
N VAL A 107 -10.96 7.98 -2.63
CA VAL A 107 -9.77 7.12 -2.53
C VAL A 107 -9.71 6.10 -3.65
N ILE A 108 -10.83 5.41 -3.93
CA ILE A 108 -10.89 4.36 -4.94
C ILE A 108 -10.78 4.93 -6.35
N VAL A 109 -11.47 6.04 -6.64
CA VAL A 109 -11.37 6.73 -7.93
C VAL A 109 -9.94 7.22 -8.17
N GLY A 110 -9.32 7.85 -7.17
CA GLY A 110 -7.93 8.32 -7.29
C GLY A 110 -6.94 7.18 -7.53
N LEU A 111 -7.11 6.05 -6.83
CA LEU A 111 -6.30 4.86 -7.03
C LEU A 111 -6.50 4.25 -8.43
N GLU A 112 -7.74 4.21 -8.92
CA GLU A 112 -8.09 3.74 -10.27
C GLU A 112 -7.45 4.61 -11.34
N GLU A 113 -7.61 5.94 -11.25
CA GLU A 113 -6.97 6.87 -12.16
C GLU A 113 -5.45 6.73 -12.16
N TYR A 114 -4.85 6.61 -10.98
CA TYR A 114 -3.41 6.42 -10.84
C TYR A 114 -2.97 5.15 -11.56
N ILE A 115 -3.63 4.02 -11.32
CA ILE A 115 -3.29 2.73 -11.93
C ILE A 115 -3.49 2.76 -13.44
N THR A 116 -4.61 3.31 -13.92
CA THR A 116 -4.91 3.44 -15.35
C THR A 116 -3.85 4.27 -16.07
N LYS A 117 -3.50 5.45 -15.54
CA LYS A 117 -2.45 6.33 -16.09
C LYS A 117 -1.07 5.66 -16.04
N ALA A 118 -0.73 5.04 -14.92
CA ALA A 118 0.61 4.52 -14.66
C ALA A 118 0.91 3.19 -15.38
N TYR A 119 -0.12 2.41 -15.74
CA TYR A 119 0.04 1.07 -16.30
C TYR A 119 -0.68 0.85 -17.65
N ARG A 120 -1.29 1.91 -18.22
CA ARG A 120 -1.99 1.87 -19.52
C ARG A 120 -3.02 0.73 -19.60
N ILE A 121 -3.68 0.45 -18.48
CA ILE A 121 -4.79 -0.51 -18.44
C ILE A 121 -5.97 0.22 -19.09
N ASN A 122 -6.39 -0.22 -20.28
CA ASN A 122 -7.63 0.26 -20.86
C ASN A 122 -8.78 -0.25 -19.98
N HIS A 123 -9.70 0.65 -19.60
CA HIS A 123 -10.98 0.22 -19.03
C HIS A 123 -11.62 -0.80 -19.98
N PRO A 124 -12.13 -1.94 -19.48
CA PRO A 124 -13.03 -2.77 -20.29
C PRO A 124 -14.30 -2.01 -20.65
#